data_AF-A0A915LKE6-F1
#
_entry.id   AF-A0A915LKE6-F1
#
_cell.length_a   1.000
_cell.length_b   1.000
_cell.length_c   1.000
_cell.angle_alpha   90.00
_cell.angle_beta   90.00
_cell.angle_gamma   90.00
#
_symmetry.space_group_name_H-M   'P 1'
#
loop_
_entity.id
_entity.type
_entity.pdbx_description
1 polymer ?
#
loop_
_entity_poly.entity_id
_entity_poly.type
_entity_poly.pdbx_seq_one_letter_code
_entity_poly.pdbx_strand_id
1 'polypeptide(L)'
;QPHYIPPQHSQGGLVRNLRTVKLPFYDLFKVIVPMTELPSYPVPTRPGEGRFSCTFGVSADDIGKLAYPEDQKLPRYELQLRMFLLENSEEQPDAFPPGSAVRLDDFNVNLPAIIPTNKPNAEHKRYSRPVNITPYCRPPRSKDRPHRLNFEWNGDKRAWAFTVYTYE
;
A
#
# COMPACT_ATOMS: atom_id res chain seq x y z
N GLN A 1 -28.81 22.51 -16.74
CA GLN A 1 -28.46 21.51 -15.71
C GLN A 1 -27.14 20.88 -16.12
N PRO A 2 -26.08 20.94 -15.29
CA PRO A 2 -24.86 20.20 -15.61
C PRO A 2 -25.11 18.69 -15.42
N HIS A 3 -24.66 17.90 -16.38
CA HIS A 3 -24.78 16.45 -16.37
C HIS A 3 -23.93 15.88 -15.23
N TYR A 4 -24.57 15.24 -14.25
CA TYR A 4 -23.90 14.46 -13.22
C TYR A 4 -23.39 13.17 -13.88
N ILE A 5 -22.09 13.12 -14.16
CA ILE A 5 -21.42 11.88 -14.54
C ILE A 5 -21.07 11.19 -13.22
N PRO A 6 -21.72 10.06 -12.87
CA PRO A 6 -21.34 9.32 -11.68
C PRO A 6 -19.87 8.90 -11.80
N PRO A 7 -19.08 8.97 -10.72
CA PRO A 7 -17.70 8.50 -10.76
C PRO A 7 -17.70 7.05 -11.23
N GLN A 8 -16.96 6.76 -12.30
CA GLN A 8 -16.70 5.38 -12.67
C GLN A 8 -15.92 4.76 -11.52
N HIS A 9 -16.59 3.92 -10.73
CA HIS A 9 -15.92 3.03 -9.79
C HIS A 9 -15.12 2.04 -10.62
N SER A 10 -13.92 2.43 -11.05
CA SER A 10 -12.95 1.50 -11.61
C SER A 10 -12.64 0.50 -10.50
N GLN A 11 -13.24 -0.68 -10.58
CA GLN A 11 -12.74 -1.86 -9.88
C GLN A 11 -11.24 -1.93 -10.22
N GLY A 12 -10.37 -1.80 -9.22
CA GLY A 12 -8.93 -1.68 -9.42
C GLY A 12 -8.40 -2.72 -10.42
N GLY A 13 -7.64 -2.27 -11.40
CA GLY A 13 -7.06 -3.12 -12.43
C GLY A 13 -5.76 -3.77 -11.98
N LEU A 14 -5.38 -4.89 -12.58
CA LEU A 14 -4.02 -5.42 -12.43
C LEU A 14 -3.06 -4.60 -13.29
N VAL A 15 -2.04 -4.02 -12.67
CA VAL A 15 -1.00 -3.30 -13.42
C VAL A 15 -0.02 -4.33 -13.97
N ARG A 16 0.09 -4.38 -15.31
CA ARG A 16 1.06 -5.26 -15.98
C ARG A 16 2.36 -4.50 -16.22
N ASN A 17 3.49 -5.16 -15.92
CA ASN A 17 4.85 -4.71 -16.26
C ASN A 17 5.41 -3.47 -15.53
N LEU A 18 4.88 -3.10 -14.35
CA LEU A 18 5.52 -2.07 -13.53
C LEU A 18 6.84 -2.59 -12.94
N ARG A 19 7.95 -1.87 -13.19
CA ARG A 19 9.23 -2.14 -12.51
C ARG A 19 9.32 -1.27 -11.28
N THR A 20 9.66 -1.86 -10.14
CA THR A 20 9.82 -1.13 -8.87
C THR A 20 11.28 -1.07 -8.48
N VAL A 21 11.71 0.03 -7.88
CA VAL A 21 13.05 0.13 -7.30
C VAL A 21 13.24 -1.02 -6.29
N LYS A 22 14.35 -1.75 -6.45
CA LYS A 22 14.75 -2.81 -5.52
C LYS A 22 15.17 -2.20 -4.18
N LEU A 23 14.74 -2.82 -3.09
CA LEU A 23 15.16 -2.40 -1.76
C LEU A 23 16.57 -2.94 -1.49
N PRO A 24 17.52 -2.12 -1.01
CA PRO A 24 18.92 -2.50 -0.91
C PRO A 24 19.22 -3.54 0.17
N PHE A 25 18.33 -3.74 1.14
CA PHE A 25 18.52 -4.62 2.31
C PHE A 25 17.50 -5.75 2.39
N TYR A 26 16.72 -5.97 1.32
CA TYR A 26 15.62 -6.93 1.34
C TYR A 26 15.60 -7.75 0.07
N ASP A 27 15.53 -9.06 0.24
CA ASP A 27 15.34 -9.98 -0.88
C ASP A 27 13.86 -10.31 -1.03
N LEU A 28 13.32 -10.13 -2.24
CA LEU A 28 11.90 -10.42 -2.50
C LEU A 28 11.67 -11.93 -2.39
N PHE A 29 10.92 -12.35 -1.38
CA PHE A 29 10.58 -13.75 -1.17
C PHE A 29 9.32 -14.16 -1.91
N LYS A 30 8.23 -13.37 -1.78
CA LYS A 30 6.92 -13.75 -2.34
C LYS A 30 6.02 -12.55 -2.62
N VAL A 31 5.15 -12.68 -3.63
CA VAL A 31 4.03 -11.77 -3.88
C VAL A 31 2.77 -12.28 -3.19
N ILE A 32 2.22 -11.48 -2.26
CA ILE A 32 1.00 -11.81 -1.50
C ILE A 32 -0.22 -11.16 -2.13
N VAL A 33 -0.11 -9.87 -2.45
CA VAL A 33 -1.11 -9.15 -3.26
C VAL A 33 -0.42 -8.69 -4.53
N PRO A 34 -0.91 -9.06 -5.73
CA PRO A 34 -0.31 -8.60 -6.97
C PRO A 34 -0.45 -7.08 -7.12
N MET A 35 0.36 -6.50 -8.01
CA MET A 35 0.30 -5.07 -8.33
C MET A 35 -1.11 -4.66 -8.75
N THR A 36 -1.76 -3.88 -7.90
CA THR A 36 -3.18 -3.51 -8.04
C THR A 36 -3.28 -2.00 -8.15
N GLU A 37 -3.90 -1.53 -9.23
CA GLU A 37 -4.18 -0.12 -9.48
C GLU A 37 -5.30 0.37 -8.56
N LEU A 38 -5.09 1.53 -7.96
CA LEU A 38 -6.10 2.27 -7.22
C LEU A 38 -6.92 3.12 -8.18
N PRO A 39 -8.23 3.31 -7.93
CA PRO A 39 -9.07 4.23 -8.68
C PRO A 39 -8.42 5.61 -8.88
N SER A 40 -8.39 6.10 -10.11
CA SER A 40 -8.00 7.48 -10.40
C SER A 40 -9.24 8.36 -10.54
N TYR A 41 -9.10 9.64 -10.20
CA TYR A 41 -10.20 10.60 -10.23
C TYR A 41 -9.85 11.76 -11.17
N PRO A 42 -10.67 12.04 -12.20
CA PRO A 42 -10.34 13.04 -13.22
C PRO A 42 -10.26 14.47 -12.65
N VAL A 43 -10.87 14.69 -11.49
CA VAL A 43 -10.83 15.95 -10.76
C VAL A 43 -10.40 15.68 -9.31
N PRO A 44 -9.67 16.61 -8.66
CA PRO A 44 -9.40 16.51 -7.24
C PRO A 44 -10.72 16.38 -6.47
N THR A 45 -10.82 15.34 -5.67
CA THR A 45 -12.03 15.08 -4.88
C THR A 45 -11.87 15.59 -3.45
N ARG A 46 -12.92 15.48 -2.65
CA ARG A 46 -12.83 15.83 -1.23
C ARG A 46 -11.83 14.91 -0.53
N PRO A 47 -11.18 15.37 0.55
CA PRO A 47 -10.30 14.51 1.32
C PRO A 47 -10.97 13.19 1.74
N GLY A 48 -10.29 12.06 1.50
CA GLY A 48 -10.77 10.71 1.86
C GLY A 48 -11.92 10.15 0.99
N GLU A 49 -12.24 10.80 -0.13
CA GLU A 49 -13.23 10.31 -1.10
C GLU A 49 -12.66 9.20 -2.00
N GLY A 50 -11.33 9.19 -2.21
CA GLY A 50 -10.63 8.07 -2.81
C GLY A 50 -10.65 6.88 -1.88
N ARG A 51 -11.29 5.77 -2.27
CA ARG A 51 -11.42 4.56 -1.45
C ARG A 51 -11.23 3.28 -2.24
N PHE A 52 -10.53 2.33 -1.64
CA PHE A 52 -10.36 0.98 -2.19
C PHE A 52 -10.27 -0.04 -1.06
N SER A 53 -10.94 -1.19 -1.24
CA SER A 53 -10.91 -2.29 -0.28
C SER A 53 -10.64 -3.60 -1.01
N CYS A 54 -9.73 -4.41 -0.48
CA CYS A 54 -9.54 -5.78 -0.92
C CYS A 54 -9.31 -6.72 0.27
N THR A 55 -9.34 -8.02 0.00
CA THR A 55 -8.99 -9.05 0.98
C THR A 55 -7.82 -9.88 0.47
N PHE A 56 -6.92 -10.28 1.36
CA PHE A 56 -5.83 -11.18 1.03
C PHE A 56 -5.57 -12.19 2.15
N GLY A 57 -5.09 -13.37 1.79
CA GLY A 57 -4.67 -14.39 2.75
C GLY A 57 -3.15 -14.42 2.87
N VAL A 58 -2.65 -14.84 4.04
CA VAL A 58 -1.26 -15.23 4.24
C VAL A 58 -1.29 -16.69 4.65
N SER A 59 -0.49 -17.55 4.01
CA SER A 59 -0.52 -18.99 4.34
C SER A 59 -0.01 -19.24 5.76
N ALA A 60 -0.42 -20.35 6.37
CA ALA A 60 0.06 -20.73 7.71
C ALA A 60 1.60 -20.83 7.77
N ASP A 61 2.23 -21.32 6.69
CA ASP A 61 3.68 -21.41 6.58
C ASP A 61 4.35 -20.03 6.55
N ASP A 62 3.79 -19.09 5.78
CA ASP A 62 4.29 -17.71 5.70
C ASP A 62 4.09 -16.99 7.04
N ILE A 63 2.94 -17.17 7.71
CA ILE A 63 2.70 -16.62 9.07
C ILE A 63 3.71 -17.19 10.08
N GLY A 64 4.02 -18.49 9.99
CA GLY A 64 5.02 -19.13 10.84
C GLY A 64 6.40 -18.49 10.70
N LYS A 65 6.77 -18.11 9.47
CA LYS A 65 8.02 -17.38 9.20
C LYS A 65 7.99 -15.96 9.75
N LEU A 66 6.85 -15.26 9.67
CA LEU A 66 6.65 -13.89 10.16
C LEU A 66 6.58 -13.74 11.70
N ALA A 67 6.43 -14.85 12.41
CA ALA A 67 6.37 -14.90 13.86
C ALA A 67 7.77 -14.89 14.47
N TYR A 68 8.25 -13.72 14.90
CA TYR A 68 9.55 -13.57 15.57
C TYR A 68 9.38 -13.44 17.09
N PRO A 69 10.07 -14.26 17.89
CA PRO A 69 10.48 -13.87 19.25
C PRO A 69 11.39 -12.63 19.17
N GLU A 70 11.31 -11.71 20.14
CA GLU A 70 12.10 -10.46 20.13
C GLU A 70 13.62 -10.69 19.96
N ASP A 71 14.13 -11.82 20.46
CA ASP A 71 15.56 -12.15 20.53
C ASP A 71 16.15 -12.90 19.32
N GLN A 72 15.40 -13.10 18.23
CA GLN A 72 15.90 -13.88 17.10
C GLN A 72 16.88 -13.09 16.20
N LYS A 73 17.99 -13.73 15.84
CA LYS A 73 19.01 -13.24 14.89
C LYS A 73 18.46 -13.17 13.46
N LEU A 74 19.02 -12.25 12.66
CA LEU A 74 18.75 -12.10 11.22
C LEU A 74 19.09 -13.39 10.44
N PRO A 75 18.45 -13.67 9.30
CA PRO A 75 17.48 -12.82 8.57
C PRO A 75 16.05 -12.87 9.15
N ARG A 76 15.20 -11.90 8.77
CA ARG A 76 13.81 -11.78 9.22
C ARG A 76 12.91 -11.51 8.04
N TYR A 77 11.91 -12.37 7.85
CA TYR A 77 10.87 -12.11 6.87
C TYR A 77 9.94 -10.94 7.27
N GLU A 78 9.57 -10.10 6.33
CA GLU A 78 8.60 -9.02 6.59
C GLU A 78 7.51 -9.01 5.54
N LEU A 79 6.27 -8.87 6.00
CA LEU A 79 5.17 -8.49 5.14
C LEU A 79 5.20 -6.98 4.95
N GLN A 80 5.47 -6.52 3.73
CA GLN A 80 5.60 -5.12 3.40
C GLN A 80 4.54 -4.69 2.38
N LEU A 81 3.80 -3.64 2.74
CA LEU A 81 2.97 -2.88 1.83
C LEU A 81 3.84 -1.85 1.10
N ARG A 82 3.77 -1.86 -0.22
CA ARG A 82 4.41 -0.87 -1.09
C ARG A 82 3.38 -0.19 -1.96
N MET A 83 3.58 1.11 -2.21
CA MET A 83 2.69 1.95 -3.01
C MET A 83 3.52 2.70 -4.04
N PHE A 84 2.94 2.96 -5.20
CA PHE A 84 3.63 3.53 -6.35
C PHE A 84 2.77 4.55 -7.06
N LEU A 85 3.42 5.60 -7.55
CA LEU A 85 2.87 6.45 -8.58
C LEU A 85 3.08 5.75 -9.92
N LEU A 86 2.06 5.67 -10.78
CA LEU A 86 2.18 5.06 -12.10
C LEU A 86 2.61 6.12 -13.12
N GLU A 87 3.92 6.32 -13.26
CA GLU A 87 4.51 7.18 -14.31
C GLU A 87 5.26 6.34 -15.35
N ASN A 88 5.06 6.65 -16.64
CA ASN A 88 5.26 5.68 -17.73
C ASN A 88 6.71 5.50 -18.23
N SER A 89 7.74 5.90 -17.50
CA SER A 89 9.12 5.88 -18.06
C SER A 89 10.22 5.26 -17.19
N GLU A 90 10.01 5.01 -15.90
CA GLU A 90 11.10 4.62 -14.99
C GLU A 90 10.73 3.50 -14.02
N GLU A 91 11.74 2.97 -13.32
CA GLU A 91 11.51 2.13 -12.13
C GLU A 91 10.85 2.98 -11.05
N GLN A 92 9.72 2.52 -10.53
CA GLN A 92 8.94 3.29 -9.58
C GLN A 92 9.49 3.14 -8.16
N PRO A 93 9.88 4.25 -7.49
CA PRO A 93 10.17 4.23 -6.07
C PRO A 93 8.87 4.15 -5.26
N ASP A 94 8.97 3.84 -3.98
CA ASP A 94 7.83 3.89 -3.08
C ASP A 94 7.28 5.32 -3.01
N ALA A 95 5.99 5.49 -3.27
CA ALA A 95 5.32 6.77 -3.25
C ALA A 95 3.88 6.62 -2.75
N PHE A 96 3.37 7.66 -2.10
CA PHE A 96 2.08 7.60 -1.43
C PHE A 96 1.10 8.59 -2.06
N PRO A 97 -0.16 8.18 -2.31
CA PRO A 97 -1.21 9.10 -2.69
C PRO A 97 -1.35 10.23 -1.65
N PRO A 98 -1.72 11.46 -2.09
CA PRO A 98 -1.94 12.57 -1.19
C PRO A 98 -3.03 12.26 -0.16
N GLY A 99 -2.75 12.60 1.10
CA GLY A 99 -3.68 12.36 2.21
C GLY A 99 -3.95 10.88 2.49
N SER A 100 -3.07 9.98 2.03
CA SER A 100 -3.28 8.54 2.20
C SER A 100 -3.39 8.10 3.66
N ALA A 101 -4.34 7.20 3.89
CA ALA A 101 -4.53 6.43 5.11
C ALA A 101 -4.77 4.96 4.73
N VAL A 102 -4.24 4.05 5.55
CA VAL A 102 -4.36 2.60 5.32
C VAL A 102 -4.87 1.94 6.59
N ARG A 103 -5.83 1.03 6.42
CA ARG A 103 -6.32 0.18 7.50
C ARG A 103 -6.15 -1.28 7.14
N LEU A 104 -5.54 -2.04 8.04
CA LEU A 104 -5.51 -3.49 7.95
C LEU A 104 -6.44 -4.06 9.03
N ASP A 105 -7.48 -4.73 8.57
CA ASP A 105 -8.62 -5.18 9.34
C ASP A 105 -9.30 -4.05 10.11
N ASP A 106 -8.94 -3.90 11.38
CA ASP A 106 -9.49 -2.94 12.33
C ASP A 106 -8.41 -1.97 12.84
N PHE A 107 -7.16 -2.14 12.41
CA PHE A 107 -6.02 -1.31 12.82
C PHE A 107 -5.66 -0.29 11.75
N ASN A 108 -5.36 0.93 12.21
CA ASN A 108 -4.74 1.95 11.37
C ASN A 108 -3.25 1.60 11.18
N VAL A 109 -2.81 1.49 9.94
CA VAL A 109 -1.41 1.21 9.61
C VAL A 109 -0.59 2.49 9.70
N ASN A 110 0.51 2.44 10.45
CA ASN A 110 1.45 3.56 10.56
C ASN A 110 2.22 3.76 9.24
N LEU A 111 1.85 4.79 8.48
CA LEU A 111 2.55 5.19 7.26
C LEU A 111 3.81 6.01 7.57
N PRO A 112 4.77 6.12 6.63
CA PRO A 112 5.95 6.95 6.80
C PRO A 112 5.59 8.41 7.08
N ALA A 113 6.44 9.09 7.86
CA ALA A 113 6.22 10.48 8.24
C ALA A 113 6.16 11.39 7.01
N ILE A 114 5.43 12.49 7.15
CA ILE A 114 5.40 13.58 6.17
C ILE A 114 6.73 14.32 6.22
N ILE A 115 7.30 14.61 5.06
CA ILE A 115 8.53 15.38 4.90
C ILE A 115 8.22 16.84 5.27
N PRO A 116 8.96 17.44 6.23
CA PRO A 116 8.79 18.85 6.56
C PRO A 116 9.02 19.74 5.33
N THR A 117 8.16 20.74 5.12
CA THR A 117 8.30 21.70 4.02
C THR A 117 7.99 23.12 4.48
N ASN A 118 8.85 24.06 4.11
CA ASN A 118 8.65 25.49 4.34
C ASN A 118 7.98 26.19 3.15
N LYS A 119 7.70 25.45 2.07
CA LYS A 119 7.09 26.00 0.86
C LYS A 119 5.58 26.15 1.06
N PRO A 120 5.01 27.36 0.95
CA PRO A 120 3.58 27.58 1.04
C PRO A 120 2.85 26.74 -0.02
N ASN A 121 1.74 26.11 0.36
CA ASN A 121 0.90 25.28 -0.51
C ASN A 121 1.60 24.07 -1.15
N ALA A 122 2.80 23.69 -0.68
CA ALA A 122 3.44 22.47 -1.15
C ALA A 122 2.63 21.24 -0.74
N GLU A 123 2.45 20.33 -1.68
CA GLU A 123 1.84 19.03 -1.41
C GLU A 123 2.63 18.29 -0.31
N HIS A 124 1.93 17.81 0.71
CA HIS A 124 2.53 17.01 1.77
C HIS A 124 2.96 15.63 1.22
N LYS A 125 4.26 15.44 1.06
CA LYS A 125 4.86 14.16 0.65
C LYS A 125 5.35 13.37 1.85
N ARG A 126 5.30 12.04 1.77
CA ARG A 126 5.88 11.13 2.77
C ARG A 126 7.26 10.65 2.34
N TYR A 127 8.08 10.21 3.30
CA TYR A 127 9.34 9.52 2.98
C TYR A 127 9.08 8.27 2.13
N SER A 128 9.83 8.13 1.04
CA SER A 128 9.77 6.97 0.13
C SER A 128 10.39 5.75 0.81
N ARG A 129 9.55 4.89 1.38
CA ARG A 129 9.97 3.62 1.99
C ARG A 129 8.79 2.63 2.07
N PRO A 130 9.05 1.32 2.05
CA PRO A 130 8.02 0.31 2.28
C PRO A 130 7.43 0.43 3.68
N VAL A 131 6.22 -0.12 3.86
CA VAL A 131 5.50 -0.13 5.14
C VAL A 131 5.43 -1.56 5.67
N ASN A 132 6.12 -1.82 6.78
CA ASN A 132 6.02 -3.11 7.46
C ASN A 132 4.62 -3.27 8.08
N ILE A 133 3.83 -4.19 7.53
CA ILE A 133 2.48 -4.51 8.00
C ILE A 133 2.42 -5.81 8.82
N THR A 134 3.56 -6.48 9.02
CA THR A 134 3.67 -7.71 9.82
C THR A 134 3.01 -7.61 11.21
N PRO A 135 3.19 -6.52 11.98
CA PRO A 135 2.60 -6.42 13.32
C PRO A 135 1.07 -6.46 13.33
N TYR A 136 0.42 -6.04 12.25
CA TYR A 136 -1.05 -5.97 12.14
C TYR A 136 -1.66 -7.28 11.63
N CYS A 137 -0.84 -8.20 11.11
CA CYS A 137 -1.24 -9.55 10.69
C CYS A 137 -1.16 -10.58 11.83
N ARG A 138 -0.68 -10.19 13.01
CA ARG A 138 -0.44 -11.12 14.12
C ARG A 138 -1.74 -11.45 14.88
N PRO A 139 -1.81 -12.65 15.52
CA PRO A 139 -3.01 -13.12 16.23
C PRO A 139 -3.47 -12.18 17.37
N PRO A 140 -4.73 -12.24 17.83
CA PRO A 140 -5.57 -13.43 17.94
C PRO A 140 -6.65 -13.53 16.84
N ARG A 141 -6.24 -13.81 15.60
CA ARG A 141 -7.14 -14.21 14.51
C ARG A 141 -6.87 -15.67 14.16
N SER A 142 -7.92 -16.37 13.72
CA SER A 142 -7.78 -17.71 13.12
C SER A 142 -6.81 -17.66 11.94
N LYS A 143 -5.91 -18.64 11.84
CA LYS A 143 -4.82 -18.71 10.85
C LYS A 143 -5.31 -18.69 9.40
N ASP A 144 -6.57 -19.01 9.16
CA ASP A 144 -7.15 -19.15 7.82
C ASP A 144 -8.04 -17.96 7.41
N ARG A 145 -8.16 -16.93 8.26
CA ARG A 145 -9.03 -15.79 7.97
C ARG A 145 -8.30 -14.77 7.07
N PRO A 146 -8.85 -14.41 5.90
CA PRO A 146 -8.30 -13.33 5.09
C PRO A 146 -8.27 -12.00 5.84
N HIS A 147 -7.21 -11.22 5.61
CA HIS A 147 -7.11 -9.83 6.07
C HIS A 147 -7.85 -8.90 5.11
N ARG A 148 -8.51 -7.88 5.65
CA ARG A 148 -9.17 -6.81 4.90
C ARG A 148 -8.25 -5.59 4.86
N LEU A 149 -7.78 -5.23 3.68
CA LEU A 149 -6.97 -4.05 3.44
C LEU A 149 -7.85 -2.94 2.88
N ASN A 150 -7.85 -1.78 3.53
CA ASN A 150 -8.58 -0.60 3.08
C ASN A 150 -7.60 0.56 2.86
N PHE A 151 -7.78 1.26 1.77
CA PHE A 151 -7.06 2.47 1.41
C PHE A 151 -8.03 3.63 1.32
N GLU A 152 -7.63 4.76 1.89
CA GLU A 152 -8.28 6.05 1.68
C GLU A 152 -7.23 7.06 1.22
N TRP A 153 -7.60 7.96 0.31
CA TRP A 153 -6.74 9.06 -0.12
C TRP A 153 -7.59 10.23 -0.62
N ASN A 154 -6.94 11.38 -0.78
CA ASN A 154 -7.54 12.52 -1.47
C ASN A 154 -7.54 12.20 -2.97
N GLY A 155 -8.69 12.20 -3.63
CA GLY A 155 -8.75 11.78 -5.03
C GLY A 155 -7.82 12.59 -5.90
N ASP A 156 -7.15 11.87 -6.80
CA ASP A 156 -6.01 12.33 -7.55
C ASP A 156 -6.19 11.90 -9.01
N LYS A 157 -5.82 12.79 -9.93
CA LYS A 157 -5.79 12.50 -11.37
C LYS A 157 -4.67 11.52 -11.74
N ARG A 158 -3.63 11.45 -10.91
CA ARG A 158 -2.54 10.50 -11.07
C ARG A 158 -3.05 9.10 -10.77
N ALA A 159 -2.60 8.13 -11.56
CA ALA A 159 -2.86 6.73 -11.29
C ALA A 159 -1.86 6.23 -10.24
N TRP A 160 -2.37 5.49 -9.26
CA TRP A 160 -1.58 4.94 -8.17
C TRP A 160 -1.74 3.44 -8.14
N ALA A 161 -0.76 2.73 -7.61
CA ALA A 161 -0.86 1.30 -7.40
C ALA A 161 -0.30 0.90 -6.04
N PHE A 162 -0.64 -0.29 -5.61
CA PHE A 162 -0.04 -0.92 -4.44
C PHE A 162 0.21 -2.41 -4.68
N THR A 163 1.03 -2.99 -3.82
CA THR A 163 1.32 -4.41 -3.77
C THR A 163 1.66 -4.81 -2.34
N VAL A 164 1.52 -6.09 -2.01
CA VAL A 164 2.01 -6.63 -0.75
C VAL A 164 2.99 -7.74 -1.05
N TYR A 165 4.20 -7.61 -0.51
CA TYR A 165 5.29 -8.55 -0.66
C TYR A 165 5.69 -9.14 0.68
N THR A 166 6.19 -10.36 0.65
CA THR A 166 7.05 -10.88 1.71
C THR A 166 8.49 -10.68 1.27
N TYR A 167 9.29 -10.08 2.14
CA TYR A 167 10.74 -9.93 1.99
C TYR A 167 11.46 -10.80 3.02
N GLU A 168 12.74 -11.12 2.79
CA GLU A 168 13.71 -11.67 3.75
C GLU A 168 14.79 -10.64 4.10
#